data_AF-A0A850P1D0-F1
#
_entry.id   AF-A0A850P1D0-F1
#
_cell.length_a   1.000
_cell.length_b   1.000
_cell.length_c   1.000
_cell.angle_alpha   90.00
_cell.angle_beta   90.00
_cell.angle_gamma   90.00
#
_symmetry.space_group_name_H-M   'P 1'
#
loop_
_entity.id
_entity.type
_entity.pdbx_description
1 polymer ?
#
loop_
_entity_poly.entity_id
_entity_poly.type
_entity_poly.pdbx_seq_one_letter_code
_entity_poly.pdbx_strand_id
1 'polypeptide(L)'
;DAAPRTLARAERWSEALRRMGRVCEIAVLGGSLPKGAAQLVLDEATLVIPLEGIVDLEAERARLGKERARLVAEREKSQRKLDNPDFVARAKPEVVEENRDRVAGWSADIERLDAALSRLG
;
A
#
# COMPACT_ATOMS: atom_id res chain seq x y z
N ASP A 1 -11.69 -1.52 21.71
CA ASP A 1 -10.58 -2.11 22.48
C ASP A 1 -10.00 -1.21 23.58
N ALA A 2 -10.09 0.12 23.47
CA ALA A 2 -9.52 1.02 24.49
C ALA A 2 -10.15 0.89 25.89
N ALA A 3 -9.29 0.85 26.93
CA ALA A 3 -9.71 0.83 28.32
C ALA A 3 -10.40 2.16 28.74
N PRO A 4 -11.29 2.15 29.75
CA PRO A 4 -12.00 3.36 30.20
C PRO A 4 -11.09 4.53 30.57
N ARG A 5 -9.91 4.23 31.14
CA ARG A 5 -8.91 5.26 31.46
C ARG A 5 -8.36 5.97 30.22
N THR A 6 -8.18 5.24 29.13
CA THR A 6 -7.65 5.77 27.87
C THR A 6 -8.70 6.60 27.15
N LEU A 7 -9.97 6.17 27.19
CA LEU A 7 -11.10 6.98 26.73
C LEU A 7 -11.22 8.29 27.51
N ALA A 8 -11.13 8.24 28.84
CA ALA A 8 -11.18 9.44 29.68
C ALA A 8 -10.00 10.40 29.41
N ARG A 9 -8.81 9.88 29.09
CA ARG A 9 -7.66 10.69 28.67
C ARG A 9 -7.90 11.35 27.31
N ALA A 10 -8.41 10.60 26.33
CA ALA A 10 -8.71 11.12 25.00
C ALA A 10 -9.73 12.26 25.05
N GLU A 11 -10.75 12.13 25.89
CA GLU A 11 -11.74 13.18 26.14
C GLU A 11 -11.12 14.39 26.83
N ARG A 12 -10.40 14.17 27.94
CA ARG A 12 -9.76 15.24 28.73
C ARG A 12 -8.77 16.07 27.90
N TRP A 13 -8.01 15.42 27.02
CA TRP A 13 -6.98 16.08 26.21
C TRP A 13 -7.44 16.37 24.77
N SER A 14 -8.74 16.26 24.49
CA SER A 14 -9.30 16.38 23.13
C SER A 14 -8.90 17.69 22.43
N GLU A 15 -8.91 18.82 23.13
CA GLU A 15 -8.51 20.11 22.54
C GLU A 15 -7.04 20.12 22.10
N ALA A 16 -6.14 19.64 22.96
CA ALA A 16 -4.71 19.56 22.64
C ALA A 16 -4.45 18.59 21.49
N LEU A 17 -5.13 17.45 21.48
CA LEU A 17 -5.06 16.46 20.41
C LEU A 17 -5.57 17.02 19.08
N ARG A 18 -6.70 17.75 19.08
CA ARG A 18 -7.22 18.44 17.89
C ARG A 18 -6.23 19.47 17.35
N ARG A 19 -5.62 20.26 18.24
CA ARG A 19 -4.65 21.30 17.86
C ARG A 19 -3.35 20.73 17.29
N MET A 20 -2.77 19.72 17.95
CA MET A 20 -1.49 19.14 17.55
C MET A 20 -1.63 18.20 16.35
N GLY A 21 -2.67 17.35 16.37
CA GLY A 21 -2.95 16.37 15.32
C GLY A 21 -3.65 16.96 14.10
N ARG A 22 -4.08 18.23 14.16
CA ARG A 22 -4.90 18.90 13.13
C ARG A 22 -6.14 18.09 12.75
N VAL A 23 -6.79 17.49 13.75
CA VAL A 23 -8.02 16.71 13.57
C VAL A 23 -9.23 17.53 13.98
N CYS A 24 -10.30 17.43 13.21
CA CYS A 24 -11.53 18.16 13.46
C CYS A 24 -12.36 17.54 14.58
N GLU A 25 -12.34 16.21 14.71
CA GLU A 25 -13.15 15.45 15.66
C GLU A 25 -12.37 14.24 16.21
N ILE A 26 -12.67 13.88 17.46
CA ILE A 26 -12.18 12.66 18.11
C ILE A 26 -13.40 12.04 18.78
N ALA A 27 -13.74 10.82 18.39
CA ALA A 27 -14.88 10.09 18.91
C ALA A 27 -14.53 8.61 19.08
N VAL A 28 -15.27 7.92 19.96
CA VAL A 28 -15.18 6.47 20.07
C VAL A 28 -15.90 5.87 18.86
N LEU A 29 -15.20 5.03 18.11
CA LEU A 29 -15.81 4.32 17.00
C LEU A 29 -16.86 3.34 17.52
N GLY A 30 -18.13 3.60 17.20
CA GLY A 30 -19.22 2.65 17.40
C GLY A 30 -19.36 1.75 16.16
N GLY A 31 -19.32 0.44 16.35
CA GLY A 31 -19.54 -0.53 15.27
C GLY A 31 -18.28 -0.94 14.52
N SER A 32 -18.42 -1.24 13.23
CA SER A 32 -17.34 -1.78 12.39
C SER A 32 -16.37 -0.72 11.88
N LEU A 33 -15.14 -1.12 11.60
CA LEU A 33 -14.12 -0.30 10.95
C LEU A 33 -14.62 0.24 9.59
N PRO A 34 -14.54 1.57 9.35
CA PRO A 34 -14.79 2.13 8.03
C PRO A 34 -13.82 1.58 6.99
N LYS A 35 -14.31 1.37 5.76
CA LYS A 35 -13.45 0.92 4.64
C LYS A 35 -12.41 1.98 4.33
N GLY A 36 -11.18 1.55 4.04
CA GLY A 36 -10.09 2.47 3.70
C GLY A 36 -9.62 3.36 4.85
N ALA A 37 -9.95 3.03 6.11
CA ALA A 37 -9.42 3.75 7.27
C ALA A 37 -7.98 3.32 7.57
N ALA A 38 -7.12 4.29 7.89
CA ALA A 38 -5.81 3.99 8.46
C ALA A 38 -5.99 3.56 9.93
N GLN A 39 -5.28 2.51 10.32
CA GLN A 39 -5.32 1.95 11.67
C GLN A 39 -3.94 1.97 12.32
N LEU A 40 -3.90 2.29 13.60
CA LEU A 40 -2.69 2.24 14.42
C LEU A 40 -3.03 1.65 15.78
N VAL A 41 -2.32 0.60 16.19
CA VAL A 41 -2.40 0.07 17.55
C VAL A 41 -1.43 0.84 18.43
N LEU A 42 -1.96 1.47 19.48
CA LEU A 42 -1.21 2.19 20.50
C LEU A 42 -1.56 1.60 21.86
N ASP A 43 -0.62 0.83 22.42
CA ASP A 43 -0.84 0.01 23.62
C ASP A 43 -2.12 -0.84 23.48
N GLU A 44 -3.14 -0.63 24.31
CA GLU A 44 -4.42 -1.33 24.23
C GLU A 44 -5.46 -0.69 23.32
N ALA A 45 -5.18 0.47 22.73
CA ALA A 45 -6.13 1.24 21.92
C ALA A 45 -5.81 1.16 20.43
N THR A 46 -6.83 0.88 19.63
CA THR A 46 -6.77 1.01 18.16
C THR A 46 -7.27 2.39 17.77
N LEU A 47 -6.38 3.22 17.21
CA LEU A 47 -6.72 4.48 16.57
C LEU A 47 -7.16 4.22 15.14
N VAL A 48 -8.27 4.84 14.74
CA VAL A 48 -8.85 4.69 13.40
C VAL A 48 -9.00 6.08 12.81
N ILE A 49 -8.44 6.28 11.62
CA ILE A 49 -8.52 7.54 10.88
C ILE A 49 -9.27 7.26 9.57
N PRO A 50 -10.54 7.70 9.44
CA PRO A 50 -11.26 7.62 8.18
C PRO A 50 -10.54 8.48 7.14
N LEU A 51 -10.13 7.88 6.03
CA LEU A 51 -9.49 8.59 4.91
C LEU A 51 -10.47 8.96 3.79
N GLU A 52 -11.70 8.43 3.86
CA GLU A 52 -12.76 8.70 2.90
C GLU A 52 -13.07 10.21 2.87
N GLY A 53 -13.00 10.81 1.68
CA GLY A 53 -13.18 12.25 1.47
C GLY A 53 -11.93 13.12 1.69
N ILE A 54 -10.85 12.58 2.25
CA ILE A 54 -9.54 13.27 2.36
C ILE A 54 -8.59 12.81 1.25
N VAL A 55 -8.65 11.53 0.89
CA VAL A 55 -7.89 10.92 -0.20
C VAL A 55 -8.87 10.19 -1.12
N ASP A 56 -8.78 10.43 -2.42
CA ASP A 56 -9.50 9.63 -3.41
C ASP A 56 -8.80 8.27 -3.55
N LEU A 57 -9.19 7.34 -2.68
CA LEU A 57 -8.64 5.99 -2.62
C LEU A 57 -8.89 5.20 -3.91
N GLU A 58 -10.00 5.47 -4.60
CA GLU A 58 -10.32 4.83 -5.87
C GLU A 58 -9.40 5.35 -6.99
N ALA A 59 -9.16 6.66 -7.05
CA ALA A 59 -8.19 7.23 -7.99
C ALA A 59 -6.76 6.74 -7.70
N GLU A 60 -6.38 6.65 -6.43
CA GLU A 60 -5.06 6.14 -6.04
C GLU A 60 -4.90 4.65 -6.39
N ARG A 61 -5.92 3.82 -6.10
CA ARG A 61 -5.96 2.42 -6.51
C ARG A 61 -5.86 2.28 -8.03
N ALA A 62 -6.60 3.09 -8.79
CA ALA A 62 -6.58 3.07 -10.24
C ALA A 62 -5.19 3.44 -10.79
N ARG A 63 -4.54 4.44 -10.20
CA ARG A 63 -3.17 4.85 -10.58
C ARG A 63 -2.17 3.73 -10.36
N LEU A 64 -2.14 3.16 -9.15
CA LEU A 64 -1.22 2.06 -8.80
C LEU A 64 -1.50 0.80 -9.63
N GLY A 65 -2.78 0.48 -9.86
CA GLY A 65 -3.18 -0.65 -10.71
C GLY A 65 -2.70 -0.49 -12.16
N LYS A 66 -2.76 0.72 -12.71
CA LYS A 66 -2.26 1.03 -14.05
C LYS A 66 -0.74 0.89 -14.15
N GLU A 67 -0.01 1.39 -13.16
CA GLU A 67 1.44 1.25 -13.09
C GLU A 67 1.85 -0.23 -12.99
N ARG A 68 1.20 -0.99 -12.10
CA ARG A 68 1.39 -2.43 -11.97
C ARG A 68 1.16 -3.16 -13.28
N ALA A 69 0.04 -2.89 -13.96
CA ALA A 69 -0.28 -3.53 -15.24
C ALA A 69 0.79 -3.26 -16.31
N ARG A 70 1.35 -2.05 -16.34
CA ARG A 70 2.47 -1.70 -17.22
C ARG A 70 3.71 -2.53 -16.91
N LEU A 71 4.10 -2.63 -15.64
CA LEU A 71 5.29 -3.39 -15.24
C LEU A 71 5.12 -4.90 -15.49
N VAL A 72 3.93 -5.45 -15.22
CA VAL A 72 3.60 -6.84 -15.54
C VAL A 72 3.78 -7.11 -17.03
N ALA A 73 3.26 -6.23 -17.89
CA ALA A 73 3.40 -6.39 -19.34
C ALA A 73 4.85 -6.33 -19.81
N GLU A 74 5.67 -5.44 -19.27
CA GLU A 74 7.10 -5.36 -19.60
C GLU A 74 7.88 -6.59 -19.10
N ARG A 75 7.61 -7.03 -17.86
CA ARG A 75 8.18 -8.27 -17.31
C ARG A 75 7.84 -9.47 -18.17
N GLU A 76 6.58 -9.65 -18.55
CA GLU A 76 6.14 -10.77 -19.38
C GLU A 76 6.83 -10.77 -20.76
N LYS A 77 7.02 -9.61 -21.38
CA LYS A 77 7.74 -9.53 -22.66
C LYS A 77 9.19 -10.01 -22.54
N SER A 78 9.91 -9.61 -21.49
CA SER A 78 11.28 -10.09 -21.27
C SER A 78 11.32 -11.54 -20.80
N GLN A 79 10.38 -11.97 -19.96
CA GLN A 79 10.28 -13.37 -19.54
C GLN A 79 10.09 -14.30 -20.74
N ARG A 80 9.19 -13.96 -21.67
CA ARG A 80 9.00 -14.73 -22.91
C ARG A 80 10.27 -14.84 -23.77
N LYS A 81 11.16 -13.85 -23.74
CA LYS A 81 12.47 -13.92 -24.42
C LYS A 81 13.40 -14.89 -23.69
N LEU A 82 13.44 -14.84 -22.37
CA LEU A 82 14.26 -15.75 -21.55
C LEU A 82 13.77 -17.20 -21.58
N ASP A 83 12.46 -17.41 -21.72
CA ASP A 83 11.85 -18.74 -21.83
C ASP A 83 12.12 -19.39 -23.20
N ASN A 84 12.56 -18.62 -24.20
CA ASN A 84 12.91 -19.14 -25.52
C ASN A 84 14.35 -19.70 -25.51
N PRO A 85 14.54 -21.03 -25.62
CA PRO A 85 15.87 -21.64 -25.57
C PRO A 85 16.78 -21.17 -26.72
N ASP A 86 16.23 -20.88 -27.89
CA ASP A 86 16.99 -20.37 -29.03
C ASP A 86 17.55 -18.97 -28.77
N PHE A 87 16.81 -18.13 -28.04
CA PHE A 87 17.28 -16.81 -27.65
C PHE A 87 18.41 -16.93 -26.63
N VAL A 88 18.25 -17.76 -25.60
CA VAL A 88 19.29 -17.96 -24.57
C VAL A 88 20.56 -18.57 -25.16
N ALA A 89 20.44 -19.47 -26.13
CA ALA A 89 21.59 -20.12 -26.76
C ALA A 89 22.33 -19.21 -27.75
N ARG A 90 21.64 -18.26 -28.40
CA ARG A 90 22.21 -17.41 -29.47
C ARG A 90 22.53 -15.99 -29.03
N ALA A 91 21.86 -15.47 -27.99
CA ALA A 91 22.10 -14.13 -27.49
C ALA A 91 23.44 -14.07 -26.75
N LYS A 92 24.03 -12.87 -26.74
CA LYS A 92 25.23 -12.61 -25.93
C LYS A 92 24.90 -12.81 -24.45
N PRO A 93 25.82 -13.39 -23.65
CA PRO A 93 25.62 -13.57 -22.21
C PRO A 93 25.17 -12.29 -21.51
N GLU A 94 25.79 -11.15 -21.84
CA GLU A 94 25.44 -9.84 -21.30
C GLU A 94 23.97 -9.45 -21.53
N VAL A 95 23.41 -9.79 -22.71
CA VAL A 95 22.01 -9.48 -23.04
C VAL A 95 21.05 -10.40 -22.28
N VAL A 96 21.45 -11.66 -22.07
CA VAL A 96 20.66 -12.61 -21.27
C VAL A 96 20.63 -12.18 -19.81
N GLU A 97 21.79 -11.81 -19.24
CA GLU A 97 21.88 -11.30 -17.87
C GLU A 97 21.10 -9.99 -17.70
N GLU A 98 21.23 -9.03 -18.63
CA GLU A 98 20.44 -7.78 -18.56
C GLU A 98 18.93 -8.05 -18.54
N ASN A 99 18.45 -9.02 -19.34
CA ASN A 99 17.03 -9.38 -19.33
C ASN A 99 16.63 -10.06 -18.01
N ARG A 100 17.49 -10.89 -17.41
CA ARG A 100 17.25 -11.50 -16.10
C ARG A 100 17.16 -10.44 -15.00
N ASP A 101 18.10 -9.50 -14.98
CA ASP A 101 18.11 -8.40 -14.01
C ASP A 101 16.87 -7.51 -14.14
N ARG A 102 16.45 -7.21 -15.38
CA ARG A 102 15.22 -6.43 -15.63
C ARG A 102 13.97 -7.16 -15.15
N VAL A 103 13.87 -8.46 -15.42
CA VAL A 103 12.76 -9.29 -14.91
C VAL A 103 12.75 -9.32 -13.39
N ALA A 104 13.91 -9.47 -12.74
CA ALA A 104 14.03 -9.46 -11.29
C ALA A 104 13.61 -8.09 -10.71
N GLY A 105 14.10 -6.99 -11.29
CA GLY A 105 13.74 -5.64 -10.89
C GLY A 105 12.24 -5.36 -11.00
N TRP A 106 11.64 -5.66 -12.16
CA TRP A 106 10.19 -5.50 -12.32
C TRP A 106 9.39 -6.40 -11.40
N SER A 107 9.85 -7.61 -11.10
CA SER A 107 9.17 -8.49 -10.16
C SER A 107 9.15 -7.90 -8.75
N ALA A 108 10.28 -7.36 -8.28
CA ALA A 108 10.35 -6.68 -6.99
C ALA A 108 9.47 -5.41 -6.96
N ASP A 109 9.43 -4.64 -8.04
CA ASP A 109 8.57 -3.45 -8.14
C ASP A 109 7.08 -3.83 -8.12
N ILE A 110 6.69 -4.88 -8.84
CA ILE A 110 5.32 -5.42 -8.85
C ILE A 110 4.92 -5.87 -7.44
N GLU A 111 5.80 -6.58 -6.71
CA GLU A 111 5.52 -7.01 -5.33
C GLU A 111 5.30 -5.81 -4.40
N ARG A 112 6.09 -4.74 -4.53
CA ARG A 112 5.88 -3.51 -3.75
C ARG A 112 4.54 -2.85 -4.09
N LEU A 113 4.16 -2.81 -5.37
CA LEU A 113 2.87 -2.28 -5.80
C LEU A 113 1.70 -3.15 -5.32
N ASP A 114 1.84 -4.47 -5.32
CA ASP A 114 0.84 -5.40 -4.80
C ASP A 114 0.62 -5.22 -3.30
N ALA A 115 1.70 -5.05 -2.53
CA ALA A 115 1.62 -4.73 -1.11
C ALA A 115 0.93 -3.38 -0.86
N ALA A 116 1.21 -2.36 -1.69
CA ALA A 116 0.55 -1.06 -1.59
C ALA A 116 -0.95 -1.17 -1.92
N LEU A 117 -1.32 -1.87 -3.00
CA LEU A 117 -2.71 -2.10 -3.39
C LEU A 117 -3.50 -2.88 -2.33
N SER A 118 -2.86 -3.84 -1.67
CA SER A 118 -3.45 -4.59 -0.55
C SER A 118 -3.68 -3.73 0.70
N ARG A 119 -2.93 -2.66 0.92
CA ARG A 119 -3.18 -1.73 2.05
C ARG A 119 -4.33 -0.79 1.79
N LEU A 120 -4.63 -0.53 0.51
CA LEU A 120 -5.75 0.32 0.11
C LEU A 120 -7.07 -0.45 0.03
N GLY A 121 -7.04 -1.79 0.10
CA GLY A 121 -8.21 -2.68 0.08
C GLY A 121 -8.35 -3.49 1.36
#